data_AF-A0A920FGI4-F1
#
_entry.id   AF-A0A920FGI4-F1
#
_cell.length_a   1.000
_cell.length_b   1.000
_cell.length_c   1.000
_cell.angle_alpha   90.00
_cell.angle_beta   90.00
_cell.angle_gamma   90.00
#
_symmetry.space_group_name_H-M   'P 1'
#
loop_
_entity.id
_entity.type
_entity.pdbx_description
1 polymer ?
#
loop_
_entity_poly.entity_id
_entity_poly.type
_entity_poly.pdbx_seq_one_letter_code
_entity_poly.pdbx_strand_id
1 'polypeptide(L)'
;MEKTTPKMWLDLCDEMGVLTVGSIAVECMHRPIATPSLPEMVEIEVRESIMRDRNRTCIIQWELFNELWQPALKQMMRPMALLARTIDPTRIILDESGGFADGANFYLPYENSPTKFNDIHNYPGWKVFENWISAFLGVGLEDSVKKARGLPSKGPGDNVVPGLPIFLSEIGYGSIPNFENTNKKFKERGNPLTAIYRDHFELQEGYDMALKETGFHIQHPDISAFSKLQHEFHGRLNRRMIEGARINPMLTGYCVHALCAGDWILGAGIIDIWRDPKGAVFTETAKANEDRILVMRAQPRNVYVGSEINLQSIFVNELNYFKGSLTIELEDIKSNKIWSENFNVDFKSGINKLNELKIETVNLNGKYYLVGKIFDQTEKLVYKRKIPINVYVKSSVKTKRNIYVLESDKRLRNYLLSQGVVVKDYTSQLDKKGLLLVGKLGDLSDDFKLKLDNAKKFATNGGNVIYLDYRGKLINDWKPRKLPEKQIASQFPYNMAIINTNGLWQSSMHLLKDHPIFEGITENDHMDEVFENIGPTKSFFKPEGKIISGVISTDRFPDQDKMKRHFIGVGDVWYASDFSEIKYGKGLLIPTTMKILNFLNKDPVADKMLHNMLNYYAN
;
A
#
# COMPACT_ATOMS: atom_id res chain seq x y z
N MET A 1 -24.79 -5.46 4.46
CA MET A 1 -26.05 -5.05 3.84
C MET A 1 -26.04 -3.56 3.95
N GLU A 2 -25.62 -2.91 2.86
CA GLU A 2 -25.74 -1.47 2.73
C GLU A 2 -27.20 -1.07 2.85
N LYS A 3 -27.43 0.12 3.42
CA LYS A 3 -28.76 0.70 3.50
C LYS A 3 -28.86 1.74 2.40
N THR A 4 -30.03 1.83 1.80
CA THR A 4 -30.30 2.91 0.86
C THR A 4 -30.06 4.27 1.51
N THR A 5 -29.51 5.18 0.73
CA THR A 5 -29.10 6.50 1.21
C THR A 5 -30.27 7.28 1.82
N PRO A 6 -30.12 7.89 3.00
CA PRO A 6 -31.18 8.69 3.61
C PRO A 6 -31.55 9.89 2.74
N LYS A 7 -32.85 10.19 2.63
CA LYS A 7 -33.39 11.33 1.87
C LYS A 7 -32.64 12.64 2.13
N MET A 8 -32.38 12.94 3.40
CA MET A 8 -31.70 14.16 3.86
C MET A 8 -30.29 14.31 3.29
N TRP A 9 -29.58 13.21 3.01
CA TRP A 9 -28.25 13.28 2.40
C TRP A 9 -28.34 13.72 0.93
N LEU A 10 -29.32 13.20 0.18
CA LEU A 10 -29.57 13.59 -1.20
C LEU A 10 -30.10 15.03 -1.30
N ASP A 11 -30.96 15.45 -0.35
CA ASP A 11 -31.40 16.84 -0.24
C ASP A 11 -30.19 17.78 -0.11
N LEU A 12 -29.22 17.44 0.75
CA LEU A 12 -28.00 18.22 0.91
C LEU A 12 -27.12 18.23 -0.35
N CYS A 13 -26.99 17.10 -1.05
CA CYS A 13 -26.24 17.04 -2.30
C CYS A 13 -26.88 17.91 -3.40
N ASP A 14 -28.22 17.90 -3.51
CA ASP A 14 -28.96 18.79 -4.42
C ASP A 14 -28.70 20.26 -4.06
N GLU A 15 -28.81 20.63 -2.77
CA GLU A 15 -28.61 22.01 -2.30
C GLU A 15 -27.17 22.51 -2.48
N MET A 16 -26.17 21.66 -2.27
CA MET A 16 -24.76 22.02 -2.37
C MET A 16 -24.18 21.90 -3.78
N GLY A 17 -24.91 21.32 -4.73
CA GLY A 17 -24.39 21.04 -6.08
C GLY A 17 -23.31 19.95 -6.09
N VAL A 18 -23.37 18.99 -5.15
CA VAL A 18 -22.44 17.85 -5.11
C VAL A 18 -23.02 16.73 -5.97
N LEU A 19 -22.34 16.40 -7.07
CA LEU A 19 -22.76 15.31 -7.96
C LEU A 19 -22.48 13.96 -7.30
N THR A 20 -23.41 13.01 -7.47
CA THR A 20 -23.37 11.70 -6.84
C THR A 20 -23.61 10.57 -7.84
N VAL A 21 -23.00 9.43 -7.56
CA VAL A 21 -23.30 8.15 -8.19
C VAL A 21 -24.41 7.49 -7.37
N GLY A 22 -25.55 7.22 -8.00
CA GLY A 22 -26.64 6.46 -7.41
C GLY A 22 -26.30 4.97 -7.40
N SER A 23 -25.45 4.54 -6.47
CA SER A 23 -25.13 3.11 -6.32
C SER A 23 -26.30 2.38 -5.66
N ILE A 24 -26.71 1.27 -6.29
CA ILE A 24 -27.73 0.37 -5.76
C ILE A 24 -27.05 -0.58 -4.75
N ALA A 25 -27.76 -0.95 -3.68
CA ALA A 25 -27.24 -1.77 -2.58
C ALA A 25 -27.04 -3.26 -2.95
N VAL A 26 -26.38 -3.53 -4.08
CA VAL A 26 -26.04 -4.86 -4.61
C VAL A 26 -24.53 -4.94 -4.83
N GLU A 27 -23.79 -5.13 -3.74
CA GLU A 27 -22.34 -5.01 -3.69
C GLU A 27 -21.59 -6.25 -3.20
N CYS A 28 -20.49 -6.59 -3.88
CA CYS A 28 -19.56 -7.68 -3.58
C CYS A 28 -20.27 -8.99 -3.20
N MET A 29 -21.46 -9.26 -3.74
CA MET A 29 -22.41 -10.19 -3.13
C MET A 29 -21.92 -11.63 -3.29
N HIS A 30 -21.27 -12.16 -2.25
CA HIS A 30 -21.17 -13.60 -1.98
C HIS A 30 -22.39 -14.12 -1.19
N ARG A 31 -23.21 -13.18 -0.70
CA ARG A 31 -24.49 -13.42 -0.01
C ARG A 31 -25.57 -12.49 -0.59
N PRO A 32 -26.86 -12.90 -0.54
CA PRO A 32 -27.31 -14.23 -0.15
C PRO A 32 -26.79 -15.30 -1.14
N ILE A 33 -26.78 -16.56 -0.69
CA ILE A 33 -26.53 -17.70 -1.59
C ILE A 33 -27.59 -17.62 -2.69
N ALA A 34 -27.22 -17.87 -3.94
CA ALA A 34 -28.18 -17.84 -5.05
C ALA A 34 -29.39 -18.75 -4.77
N THR A 35 -30.55 -18.12 -4.62
CA THR A 35 -31.87 -18.78 -4.52
C THR A 35 -32.73 -18.38 -5.72
N PRO A 36 -33.81 -19.12 -6.03
CA PRO A 36 -34.76 -18.72 -7.07
C PRO A 36 -35.34 -17.31 -6.89
N SER A 37 -35.42 -16.81 -5.65
CA SER A 37 -35.94 -15.47 -5.33
C SER A 37 -34.89 -14.36 -5.43
N LEU A 38 -33.60 -14.68 -5.56
CA LEU A 38 -32.53 -13.66 -5.62
C LEU A 38 -32.74 -12.68 -6.79
N PRO A 39 -33.08 -13.13 -8.01
CA PRO A 39 -33.33 -12.21 -9.10
C PRO A 39 -34.49 -11.25 -8.83
N GLU A 40 -35.58 -11.74 -8.26
CA GLU A 40 -36.73 -10.90 -7.91
C GLU A 40 -36.35 -9.84 -6.86
N MET A 41 -35.57 -10.20 -5.84
CA MET A 41 -35.10 -9.26 -4.82
C MET A 41 -34.20 -8.16 -5.40
N VAL A 42 -33.26 -8.53 -6.29
CA VAL A 42 -32.38 -7.56 -6.96
C VAL A 42 -33.19 -6.64 -7.89
N GLU A 43 -34.16 -7.19 -8.61
CA GLU A 43 -35.04 -6.38 -9.47
C GLU A 43 -35.86 -5.37 -8.68
N ILE A 44 -36.43 -5.78 -7.53
CA ILE A 44 -37.13 -4.89 -6.61
C ILE A 44 -36.18 -3.79 -6.13
N GLU A 45 -34.98 -4.13 -5.67
CA GLU A 45 -34.02 -3.15 -5.17
C GLU A 45 -33.64 -2.12 -6.25
N VAL A 46 -33.30 -2.56 -7.47
CA VAL A 46 -32.99 -1.67 -8.59
C VAL A 46 -34.18 -0.76 -8.93
N ARG A 47 -35.38 -1.32 -9.09
CA ARG A 47 -36.58 -0.55 -9.47
C ARG A 47 -36.95 0.47 -8.40
N GLU A 48 -37.08 0.04 -7.16
CA GLU A 48 -37.61 0.91 -6.09
C GLU A 48 -36.60 2.01 -5.73
N SER A 49 -35.31 1.70 -5.71
CA SER A 49 -34.27 2.71 -5.44
C SER A 49 -34.22 3.78 -6.53
N ILE A 50 -34.27 3.40 -7.82
CA ILE A 50 -34.29 4.37 -8.92
C ILE A 50 -35.61 5.15 -8.93
N MET A 51 -36.77 4.50 -8.78
CA MET A 51 -38.07 5.18 -8.79
C MET A 51 -38.19 6.21 -7.67
N ARG A 52 -37.61 5.93 -6.51
CA ARG A 52 -37.55 6.85 -5.38
C ARG A 52 -36.71 8.09 -5.68
N ASP A 53 -35.55 7.91 -6.31
CA ASP A 53 -34.49 8.92 -6.35
C ASP A 53 -34.22 9.53 -7.74
N ARG A 54 -34.84 9.04 -8.83
CA ARG A 54 -34.64 9.57 -10.20
C ARG A 54 -35.01 11.04 -10.40
N ASN A 55 -35.70 11.67 -9.46
CA ASN A 55 -36.00 13.11 -9.51
C ASN A 55 -34.91 13.99 -8.86
N ARG A 56 -33.82 13.38 -8.36
CA ARG A 56 -32.70 14.09 -7.74
C ARG A 56 -31.77 14.69 -8.78
N THR A 57 -31.45 15.97 -8.68
CA THR A 57 -30.55 16.64 -9.62
C THR A 57 -29.09 16.28 -9.37
N CYS A 58 -28.74 15.93 -8.13
CA CYS A 58 -27.40 15.54 -7.74
C CYS A 58 -26.99 14.16 -8.28
N ILE A 59 -27.94 13.24 -8.52
CA ILE A 59 -27.62 11.93 -9.07
C ILE A 59 -27.37 12.07 -10.57
N ILE A 60 -26.16 11.74 -11.02
CA ILE A 60 -25.76 11.89 -12.44
C ILE A 60 -25.61 10.56 -13.17
N GLN A 61 -25.40 9.47 -12.44
CA GLN A 61 -25.36 8.11 -12.97
C GLN A 61 -25.99 7.13 -11.99
N TRP A 62 -26.49 6.01 -12.51
CA TRP A 62 -26.84 4.83 -11.72
C TRP A 62 -25.74 3.80 -11.81
N GLU A 63 -25.30 3.27 -10.69
CA GLU A 63 -24.40 2.11 -10.63
C GLU A 63 -25.20 0.93 -10.06
N LEU A 64 -25.43 -0.09 -10.89
CA LEU A 64 -26.37 -1.15 -10.54
C LEU A 64 -25.76 -2.23 -9.67
N PHE A 65 -24.47 -2.50 -9.85
CA PHE A 65 -23.76 -3.55 -9.14
C PHE A 65 -22.32 -3.13 -8.84
N ASN A 66 -21.79 -3.61 -7.71
CA ASN A 66 -20.40 -3.43 -7.32
C ASN A 66 -19.68 -4.79 -7.17
N GLU A 67 -18.54 -4.96 -7.84
CA GLU A 67 -17.68 -6.16 -7.79
C GLU A 67 -18.42 -7.51 -7.84
N LEU A 68 -19.00 -7.89 -8.98
CA LEU A 68 -19.83 -9.10 -9.06
C LEU A 68 -19.05 -10.39 -9.28
N TRP A 69 -19.31 -11.37 -8.39
CA TRP A 69 -18.68 -12.70 -8.45
C TRP A 69 -19.65 -13.83 -8.78
N GLN A 70 -20.93 -13.74 -8.42
CA GLN A 70 -21.90 -14.83 -8.59
C GLN A 70 -22.45 -14.89 -10.02
N PRO A 71 -22.43 -16.06 -10.68
CA PRO A 71 -22.98 -16.21 -12.04
C PRO A 71 -24.43 -15.73 -12.19
N ALA A 72 -25.27 -15.99 -11.19
CA ALA A 72 -26.67 -15.55 -11.21
C ALA A 72 -26.79 -14.02 -11.29
N LEU A 73 -25.94 -13.27 -10.56
CA LEU A 73 -25.93 -11.80 -10.60
C LEU A 73 -25.30 -11.27 -11.89
N LYS A 74 -24.25 -11.92 -12.40
CA LYS A 74 -23.66 -11.56 -13.71
C LYS A 74 -24.70 -11.65 -14.84
N GLN A 75 -25.58 -12.67 -14.81
CA GLN A 75 -26.67 -12.81 -15.77
C GLN A 75 -27.73 -11.70 -15.66
N MET A 76 -27.81 -11.01 -14.52
CA MET A 76 -28.76 -9.93 -14.27
C MET A 76 -28.27 -8.55 -14.72
N MET A 77 -26.97 -8.34 -14.95
CA MET A 77 -26.40 -7.03 -15.32
C MET A 77 -27.18 -6.39 -16.48
N ARG A 78 -27.34 -7.14 -17.57
CA ARG A 78 -28.02 -6.66 -18.77
C ARG A 78 -29.54 -6.45 -18.57
N PRO A 79 -30.31 -7.41 -18.02
CA PRO A 79 -31.72 -7.18 -17.67
C PRO A 79 -31.94 -5.97 -16.75
N MET A 80 -31.13 -5.80 -15.71
CA MET A 80 -31.28 -4.68 -14.78
C MET A 80 -30.91 -3.35 -15.41
N ALA A 81 -29.91 -3.31 -16.30
CA ALA A 81 -29.61 -2.12 -17.08
C ALA A 81 -30.78 -1.69 -17.98
N LEU A 82 -31.48 -2.66 -18.61
CA LEU A 82 -32.69 -2.36 -19.40
C LEU A 82 -33.86 -1.89 -18.55
N LEU A 83 -34.05 -2.49 -17.37
CA LEU A 83 -35.05 -2.05 -16.41
C LEU A 83 -34.76 -0.61 -15.97
N ALA A 84 -33.53 -0.35 -15.51
CA ALA A 84 -33.08 0.98 -15.11
C ALA A 84 -33.27 2.01 -16.24
N ARG A 85 -32.92 1.66 -17.47
CA ARG A 85 -33.12 2.53 -18.66
C ARG A 85 -34.59 2.83 -18.92
N THR A 86 -35.48 1.86 -18.70
CA THR A 86 -36.92 2.04 -18.88
C THR A 86 -37.50 3.04 -17.88
N ILE A 87 -37.03 2.97 -16.63
CA ILE A 87 -37.58 3.80 -15.53
C ILE A 87 -36.83 5.12 -15.33
N ASP A 88 -35.60 5.26 -15.83
CA ASP A 88 -34.87 6.52 -15.94
C ASP A 88 -34.14 6.61 -17.29
N PRO A 89 -34.77 7.19 -18.32
CA PRO A 89 -34.16 7.29 -19.64
C PRO A 89 -33.08 8.37 -19.74
N THR A 90 -32.92 9.20 -18.71
CA THR A 90 -32.16 10.46 -18.82
C THR A 90 -30.72 10.37 -18.33
N ARG A 91 -30.38 9.41 -17.47
CA ARG A 91 -29.06 9.26 -16.85
C ARG A 91 -28.23 8.15 -17.46
N ILE A 92 -26.91 8.23 -17.27
CA ILE A 92 -25.98 7.14 -17.57
C ILE A 92 -26.24 5.98 -16.59
N ILE A 93 -26.15 4.75 -17.08
CA ILE A 93 -26.26 3.54 -16.25
C ILE A 93 -24.95 2.76 -16.39
N LEU A 94 -24.25 2.57 -15.28
CA LEU A 94 -23.13 1.65 -15.11
C LEU A 94 -23.70 0.30 -14.66
N ASP A 95 -23.40 -0.76 -15.42
CA ASP A 95 -23.83 -2.10 -15.04
C ASP A 95 -23.02 -2.66 -13.86
N GLU A 96 -21.69 -2.71 -13.94
CA GLU A 96 -20.83 -3.23 -12.88
C GLU A 96 -19.61 -2.34 -12.62
N SER A 97 -19.44 -1.94 -11.36
CA SER A 97 -18.33 -1.15 -10.87
C SER A 97 -17.09 -2.01 -10.60
N GLY A 98 -15.93 -1.52 -11.00
CA GLY A 98 -14.62 -2.16 -10.85
C GLY A 98 -14.24 -3.16 -11.94
N GLY A 99 -15.17 -3.54 -12.82
CA GLY A 99 -14.91 -4.36 -14.00
C GLY A 99 -14.50 -5.81 -13.68
N PHE A 100 -14.79 -6.34 -12.49
CA PHE A 100 -14.38 -7.67 -12.05
C PHE A 100 -15.13 -8.79 -12.77
N ALA A 101 -16.33 -8.51 -13.27
CA ALA A 101 -17.15 -9.50 -13.94
C ALA A 101 -16.58 -9.87 -15.32
N ASP A 102 -16.99 -9.15 -16.37
CA ASP A 102 -16.56 -9.34 -17.76
C ASP A 102 -16.09 -7.99 -18.37
N GLY A 103 -15.61 -7.10 -17.50
CA GLY A 103 -15.39 -5.67 -17.73
C GLY A 103 -16.66 -4.85 -17.49
N ALA A 104 -16.50 -3.53 -17.39
CA ALA A 104 -17.58 -2.58 -17.11
C ALA A 104 -18.20 -2.02 -18.41
N ASN A 105 -19.51 -1.78 -18.39
CA ASN A 105 -20.22 -1.09 -19.46
C ASN A 105 -21.07 0.06 -18.91
N PHE A 106 -21.19 1.11 -19.72
CA PHE A 106 -22.21 2.12 -19.52
C PHE A 106 -23.26 2.08 -20.63
N TYR A 107 -24.48 2.50 -20.29
CA TYR A 107 -25.56 2.75 -21.22
C TYR A 107 -25.81 4.26 -21.27
N LEU A 108 -25.66 4.87 -22.44
CA LEU A 108 -25.90 6.29 -22.63
C LEU A 108 -27.39 6.63 -22.47
N PRO A 109 -27.74 7.87 -22.11
CA PRO A 109 -29.13 8.32 -22.03
C PRO A 109 -29.92 7.93 -23.29
N TYR A 110 -31.12 7.41 -23.09
CA TYR A 110 -32.03 6.92 -24.14
C TYR A 110 -31.51 5.73 -24.98
N GLU A 111 -30.31 5.21 -24.70
CA GLU A 111 -29.76 4.06 -25.40
C GLU A 111 -29.90 2.77 -24.58
N ASN A 112 -30.23 1.69 -25.29
CA ASN A 112 -30.32 0.34 -24.74
C ASN A 112 -29.06 -0.48 -25.02
N SER A 113 -28.10 0.03 -25.78
CA SER A 113 -26.88 -0.69 -26.15
C SER A 113 -25.75 -0.36 -25.17
N PRO A 114 -24.99 -1.37 -24.71
CA PRO A 114 -23.84 -1.13 -23.84
C PRO A 114 -22.67 -0.53 -24.62
N THR A 115 -21.93 0.35 -23.97
CA THR A 115 -20.61 0.83 -24.41
C THR A 115 -19.57 0.47 -23.36
N LYS A 116 -18.46 -0.13 -23.79
CA LYS A 116 -17.37 -0.50 -22.88
C LYS A 116 -16.56 0.72 -22.43
N PHE A 117 -16.06 0.65 -21.21
CA PHE A 117 -15.04 1.53 -20.66
C PHE A 117 -14.23 0.80 -19.60
N ASN A 118 -13.16 1.41 -19.13
CA ASN A 118 -12.33 0.83 -18.07
C ASN A 118 -12.75 1.44 -16.73
N ASP A 119 -13.62 0.74 -16.01
CA ASP A 119 -13.78 1.00 -14.58
C ASP A 119 -12.88 0.09 -13.75
N ILE A 120 -12.21 0.65 -12.74
CA ILE A 120 -11.11 -0.03 -12.05
C ILE A 120 -11.14 0.25 -10.56
N HIS A 121 -11.11 -0.84 -9.79
CA HIS A 121 -10.80 -0.82 -8.37
C HIS A 121 -9.35 -1.25 -8.15
N ASN A 122 -8.59 -0.48 -7.38
CA ASN A 122 -7.21 -0.84 -7.08
C ASN A 122 -6.75 -0.38 -5.70
N TYR A 123 -6.33 -1.37 -4.91
CA TYR A 123 -5.74 -1.20 -3.58
C TYR A 123 -4.29 -1.70 -3.61
N PRO A 124 -3.34 -0.86 -4.05
CA PRO A 124 -1.94 -1.26 -4.30
C PRO A 124 -1.17 -1.63 -3.02
N GLY A 125 -1.71 -1.29 -1.86
CA GLY A 125 -1.09 -1.50 -0.55
C GLY A 125 -0.04 -0.45 -0.21
N TRP A 126 0.91 -0.78 0.66
CA TRP A 126 1.83 0.20 1.23
C TRP A 126 2.94 0.66 0.27
N LYS A 127 3.18 -0.09 -0.81
CA LYS A 127 4.29 0.13 -1.75
C LYS A 127 3.93 1.05 -2.92
N VAL A 128 3.11 2.09 -2.71
CA VAL A 128 2.73 3.04 -3.78
C VAL A 128 3.87 4.02 -4.07
N PHE A 129 4.94 3.47 -4.64
CA PHE A 129 6.14 4.22 -4.97
C PHE A 129 6.25 4.41 -6.48
N GLU A 130 7.45 4.35 -7.05
CA GLU A 130 7.67 4.67 -8.45
C GLU A 130 7.06 3.63 -9.40
N ASN A 131 7.17 2.34 -9.07
CA ASN A 131 6.59 1.29 -9.89
C ASN A 131 5.08 1.42 -10.04
N TRP A 132 4.36 1.77 -8.97
CA TRP A 132 2.91 1.95 -9.04
C TRP A 132 2.50 3.25 -9.74
N ILE A 133 3.22 4.36 -9.54
CA ILE A 133 2.98 5.58 -10.34
C ILE A 133 3.15 5.27 -11.84
N SER A 134 4.20 4.52 -12.20
CA SER A 134 4.43 4.08 -13.58
C SER A 134 3.31 3.16 -14.08
N ALA A 135 2.78 2.29 -13.21
CA ALA A 135 1.67 1.41 -13.54
C ALA A 135 0.38 2.19 -13.81
N PHE A 136 0.05 3.21 -13.00
CA PHE A 136 -1.10 4.09 -13.26
C PHE A 136 -1.00 4.81 -14.60
N LEU A 137 0.19 5.32 -14.95
CA LEU A 137 0.44 5.96 -16.25
C LEU A 137 0.29 4.99 -17.44
N GLY A 138 0.47 3.69 -17.21
CA GLY A 138 0.37 2.64 -18.23
C GLY A 138 -1.03 2.08 -18.44
N VAL A 139 -2.00 2.38 -17.57
CA VAL A 139 -3.38 1.90 -17.70
C VAL A 139 -3.99 2.42 -19.01
N GLY A 140 -4.74 1.56 -19.71
CA GLY A 140 -5.36 1.88 -21.00
C GLY A 140 -4.40 1.87 -22.20
N LEU A 141 -3.09 1.66 -22.00
CA LEU A 141 -2.13 1.54 -23.10
C LEU A 141 -1.99 0.09 -23.57
N GLU A 142 -1.68 -0.06 -24.86
CA GLU A 142 -1.23 -1.33 -25.45
C GLU A 142 0.08 -1.81 -24.82
N ASP A 143 0.25 -3.13 -24.70
CA ASP A 143 1.45 -3.71 -24.08
C ASP A 143 2.74 -3.39 -24.87
N SER A 144 2.64 -3.24 -26.19
CA SER A 144 3.75 -2.80 -27.04
C SER A 144 4.20 -1.37 -26.69
N VAL A 145 3.25 -0.48 -26.39
CA VAL A 145 3.50 0.92 -25.99
C VAL A 145 4.06 0.97 -24.57
N LYS A 146 3.52 0.18 -23.64
CA LYS A 146 4.08 0.06 -22.28
C LYS A 146 5.55 -0.38 -22.34
N LYS A 147 5.84 -1.43 -23.12
CA LYS A 147 7.21 -1.95 -23.30
C LYS A 147 8.14 -0.90 -23.91
N ALA A 148 7.70 -0.20 -24.97
CA ALA A 148 8.49 0.86 -25.61
C ALA A 148 8.80 2.03 -24.66
N ARG A 149 7.92 2.30 -23.69
CA ARG A 149 8.08 3.32 -22.66
C ARG A 149 8.75 2.84 -21.37
N GLY A 150 9.11 1.56 -21.28
CA GLY A 150 9.65 0.96 -20.05
C GLY A 150 8.66 0.95 -18.87
N LEU A 151 7.35 0.97 -19.14
CA LEU A 151 6.31 0.91 -18.12
C LEU A 151 6.04 -0.54 -17.69
N PRO A 152 5.56 -0.77 -16.45
CA PRO A 152 5.13 -2.09 -16.01
C PRO A 152 4.09 -2.70 -16.96
N SER A 153 4.21 -3.99 -17.27
CA SER A 153 3.27 -4.69 -18.15
C SER A 153 1.88 -4.85 -17.50
N LYS A 154 1.86 -5.21 -16.21
CA LYS A 154 0.65 -5.26 -15.40
C LYS A 154 0.47 -3.94 -14.65
N GLY A 155 -0.75 -3.41 -14.68
CA GLY A 155 -1.17 -2.24 -13.92
C GLY A 155 -2.48 -2.49 -13.15
N PRO A 156 -3.07 -1.43 -12.59
CA PRO A 156 -4.42 -1.46 -12.02
C PRO A 156 -5.46 -2.09 -12.96
N GLY A 157 -6.40 -2.85 -12.39
CA GLY A 157 -7.54 -3.47 -13.10
C GLY A 157 -7.23 -4.83 -13.74
N ASP A 158 -8.26 -5.69 -13.84
CA ASP A 158 -8.14 -7.05 -14.40
C ASP A 158 -8.60 -7.16 -15.86
N ASN A 159 -9.65 -6.45 -16.26
CA ASN A 159 -10.28 -6.51 -17.59
C ASN A 159 -10.11 -5.21 -18.41
N VAL A 160 -8.97 -4.54 -18.25
CA VAL A 160 -8.70 -3.25 -18.90
C VAL A 160 -8.53 -3.43 -20.42
N VAL A 161 -9.31 -2.68 -21.19
CA VAL A 161 -9.28 -2.64 -22.65
C VAL A 161 -8.45 -1.42 -23.10
N PRO A 162 -7.36 -1.62 -23.87
CA PRO A 162 -6.57 -0.52 -24.39
C PRO A 162 -7.38 0.49 -25.22
N GLY A 163 -7.00 1.76 -25.18
CA GLY A 163 -7.63 2.84 -25.94
C GLY A 163 -8.96 3.35 -25.39
N LEU A 164 -9.57 2.70 -24.40
CA LEU A 164 -10.81 3.16 -23.78
C LEU A 164 -10.58 4.08 -22.57
N PRO A 165 -11.48 5.05 -22.30
CA PRO A 165 -11.42 5.90 -21.12
C PRO A 165 -11.31 5.12 -19.81
N ILE A 166 -10.64 5.71 -18.82
CA ILE A 166 -10.39 5.10 -17.51
C ILE A 166 -11.13 5.89 -16.44
N PHE A 167 -11.96 5.20 -15.68
CA PHE A 167 -12.48 5.66 -14.42
C PHE A 167 -11.89 4.79 -13.31
N LEU A 168 -11.29 5.42 -12.30
CA LEU A 168 -10.80 4.70 -11.11
C LEU A 168 -11.84 4.86 -9.99
N SER A 169 -12.96 4.14 -10.07
CA SER A 169 -14.06 4.25 -9.12
C SER A 169 -13.70 3.84 -7.69
N GLU A 170 -12.62 3.09 -7.48
CA GLU A 170 -12.05 2.88 -6.14
C GLU A 170 -10.51 2.87 -6.13
N ILE A 171 -9.94 3.84 -5.42
CA ILE A 171 -8.52 3.85 -5.05
C ILE A 171 -8.35 4.23 -3.58
N GLY A 172 -7.46 3.55 -2.86
CA GLY A 172 -7.27 3.87 -1.44
C GLY A 172 -6.28 2.97 -0.70
N TYR A 173 -6.04 3.38 0.54
CA TYR A 173 -5.25 2.65 1.54
C TYR A 173 -5.96 2.75 2.90
N GLY A 174 -5.51 2.01 3.91
CA GLY A 174 -6.15 1.95 5.22
C GLY A 174 -5.32 2.49 6.39
N SER A 175 -5.98 3.09 7.37
CA SER A 175 -5.44 3.37 8.71
C SER A 175 -6.53 3.28 9.78
N ILE A 176 -6.20 2.79 10.97
CA ILE A 176 -7.16 2.75 12.09
C ILE A 176 -7.65 4.17 12.45
N PRO A 177 -8.88 4.34 12.98
CA PRO A 177 -9.28 5.61 13.58
C PRO A 177 -8.45 5.89 14.84
N ASN A 178 -8.53 7.11 15.36
CA ASN A 178 -8.06 7.36 16.72
C ASN A 178 -9.08 6.73 17.69
N PHE A 179 -8.80 5.51 18.14
CA PHE A 179 -9.73 4.77 18.98
C PHE A 179 -10.04 5.49 20.29
N GLU A 180 -9.07 6.14 20.94
CA GLU A 180 -9.33 6.87 22.19
C GLU A 180 -10.39 7.97 22.00
N ASN A 181 -10.25 8.79 20.96
CA ASN A 181 -11.20 9.86 20.64
C ASN A 181 -12.56 9.29 20.24
N THR A 182 -12.57 8.30 19.35
CA THR A 182 -13.79 7.65 18.87
C THR A 182 -14.55 6.96 20.00
N ASN A 183 -13.83 6.27 20.89
CA ASN A 183 -14.38 5.54 22.04
C ASN A 183 -14.85 6.48 23.14
N LYS A 184 -14.23 7.64 23.32
CA LYS A 184 -14.76 8.70 24.19
C LYS A 184 -16.14 9.16 23.72
N LYS A 185 -16.31 9.44 22.43
CA LYS A 185 -17.61 9.84 21.86
C LYS A 185 -18.64 8.71 21.93
N PHE A 186 -18.22 7.46 21.74
CA PHE A 186 -19.10 6.30 21.98
C PHE A 186 -19.59 6.26 23.43
N LYS A 187 -18.73 6.44 24.44
CA LYS A 187 -19.16 6.51 25.84
C LYS A 187 -20.15 7.66 26.12
N GLU A 188 -19.91 8.82 25.52
CA GLU A 188 -20.72 10.02 25.75
C GLU A 188 -22.13 9.93 25.13
N ARG A 189 -22.23 9.39 23.91
CA ARG A 189 -23.49 9.46 23.12
C ARG A 189 -23.76 8.27 22.19
N GLY A 190 -22.93 7.24 22.25
CA GLY A 190 -23.08 6.02 21.46
C GLY A 190 -24.08 5.03 22.06
N ASN A 191 -24.58 4.10 21.25
CA ASN A 191 -25.43 3.01 21.73
C ASN A 191 -24.58 1.75 22.03
N PRO A 192 -24.41 1.35 23.31
CA PRO A 192 -23.57 0.20 23.69
C PRO A 192 -24.07 -1.15 23.17
N LEU A 193 -25.33 -1.24 22.73
CA LEU A 193 -25.90 -2.44 22.12
C LEU A 193 -25.46 -2.63 20.67
N THR A 194 -24.94 -1.59 20.01
CA THR A 194 -24.48 -1.69 18.63
C THR A 194 -23.16 -2.46 18.55
N ALA A 195 -23.00 -3.26 17.50
CA ALA A 195 -21.77 -4.02 17.29
C ALA A 195 -20.57 -3.08 17.09
N ILE A 196 -20.77 -1.97 16.35
CA ILE A 196 -19.72 -0.98 16.10
C ILE A 196 -19.17 -0.35 17.39
N TYR A 197 -20.01 -0.14 18.41
CA TYR A 197 -19.55 0.31 19.73
C TYR A 197 -18.60 -0.73 20.31
N ARG A 198 -19.02 -2.00 20.41
CA ARG A 198 -18.22 -3.06 21.05
C ARG A 198 -16.92 -3.34 20.29
N ASP A 199 -17.00 -3.45 18.97
CA ASP A 199 -15.87 -3.70 18.08
C ASP A 199 -14.78 -2.64 18.25
N HIS A 200 -15.13 -1.35 18.35
CA HIS A 200 -14.12 -0.31 18.56
C HIS A 200 -13.40 -0.39 19.93
N PHE A 201 -14.06 -0.87 20.99
CA PHE A 201 -13.40 -1.11 22.28
C PHE A 201 -12.50 -2.34 22.22
N GLU A 202 -13.01 -3.44 21.65
CA GLU A 202 -12.25 -4.69 21.48
C GLU A 202 -11.01 -4.48 20.60
N LEU A 203 -11.14 -3.70 19.53
CA LEU A 203 -10.01 -3.31 18.67
C LEU A 203 -8.98 -2.49 19.42
N GLN A 204 -9.40 -1.48 20.19
CA GLN A 204 -8.47 -0.67 20.97
C GLN A 204 -7.64 -1.58 21.90
N GLU A 205 -8.30 -2.47 22.64
CA GLU A 205 -7.64 -3.44 23.52
C GLU A 205 -6.69 -4.35 22.75
N GLY A 206 -7.12 -4.88 21.60
CA GLY A 206 -6.30 -5.74 20.75
C GLY A 206 -5.06 -5.06 20.20
N TYR A 207 -5.17 -3.79 19.77
CA TYR A 207 -4.02 -3.01 19.31
C TYR A 207 -3.08 -2.64 20.46
N ASP A 208 -3.60 -2.28 21.63
CA ASP A 208 -2.78 -2.01 22.82
C ASP A 208 -1.99 -3.26 23.25
N MET A 209 -2.62 -4.44 23.20
CA MET A 209 -1.94 -5.71 23.45
C MET A 209 -0.87 -5.99 22.40
N ALA A 210 -1.17 -5.79 21.11
CA ALA A 210 -0.21 -6.01 20.04
C ALA A 210 1.00 -5.06 20.13
N LEU A 211 0.80 -3.78 20.47
CA LEU A 211 1.89 -2.81 20.69
C LEU A 211 2.81 -3.25 21.85
N LYS A 212 2.22 -3.79 22.92
CA LYS A 212 2.96 -4.34 24.07
C LYS A 212 3.73 -5.61 23.68
N GLU A 213 3.07 -6.60 23.08
CA GLU A 213 3.67 -7.89 22.70
C GLU A 213 4.80 -7.75 21.68
N THR A 214 4.62 -6.86 20.70
CA THR A 214 5.65 -6.57 19.69
C THR A 214 6.79 -5.73 20.25
N GLY A 215 6.57 -5.01 21.35
CA GLY A 215 7.49 -4.04 21.92
C GLY A 215 7.53 -2.70 21.18
N PHE A 216 6.61 -2.41 20.25
CA PHE A 216 6.52 -1.11 19.58
C PHE A 216 5.98 0.00 20.49
N HIS A 217 5.34 -0.36 21.61
CA HIS A 217 4.92 0.60 22.63
C HIS A 217 6.04 1.49 23.20
N ILE A 218 7.32 1.11 23.02
CA ILE A 218 8.46 1.93 23.47
C ILE A 218 8.58 3.21 22.63
N GLN A 219 8.38 3.13 21.31
CA GLN A 219 8.38 4.29 20.40
C GLN A 219 6.98 4.89 20.20
N HIS A 220 5.93 4.08 20.38
CA HIS A 220 4.54 4.49 20.21
C HIS A 220 3.76 4.19 21.49
N PRO A 221 3.87 5.04 22.52
CA PRO A 221 3.45 4.74 23.89
C PRO A 221 1.95 4.45 24.05
N ASP A 222 1.12 4.98 23.14
CA ASP A 222 -0.32 4.80 23.14
C ASP A 222 -0.88 4.61 21.72
N ILE A 223 -2.12 4.15 21.66
CA ILE A 223 -2.84 3.91 20.41
C ILE A 223 -3.09 5.19 19.62
N SER A 224 -3.21 6.34 20.29
CA SER A 224 -3.37 7.64 19.66
C SER A 224 -2.14 8.02 18.84
N ALA A 225 -0.93 7.89 19.40
CA ALA A 225 0.34 8.12 18.73
C ALA A 225 0.51 7.17 17.53
N PHE A 226 0.18 5.89 17.71
CA PHE A 226 0.23 4.91 16.62
C PHE A 226 -0.77 5.24 15.50
N SER A 227 -2.01 5.63 15.83
CA SER A 227 -3.02 6.02 14.84
C SER A 227 -2.58 7.24 14.04
N LYS A 228 -1.97 8.25 14.68
CA LYS A 228 -1.44 9.44 14.01
C LYS A 228 -0.36 9.08 12.99
N LEU A 229 0.58 8.21 13.36
CA LEU A 229 1.61 7.72 12.43
C LEU A 229 0.97 7.00 11.23
N GLN A 230 -0.04 6.15 11.46
CA GLN A 230 -0.77 5.52 10.36
C GLN A 230 -1.53 6.54 9.49
N HIS A 231 -2.05 7.63 10.06
CA HIS A 231 -2.75 8.68 9.31
C HIS A 231 -1.79 9.45 8.40
N GLU A 232 -0.59 9.76 8.88
CA GLU A 232 0.48 10.38 8.08
C GLU A 232 0.89 9.47 6.91
N PHE A 233 1.04 8.17 7.19
CA PHE A 233 1.35 7.17 6.18
C PHE A 233 0.24 7.02 5.14
N HIS A 234 -1.02 6.84 5.58
CA HIS A 234 -2.18 6.70 4.71
C HIS A 234 -2.39 7.95 3.85
N GLY A 235 -2.38 9.15 4.43
CA GLY A 235 -2.53 10.39 3.66
C GLY A 235 -1.49 10.55 2.56
N ARG A 236 -0.21 10.23 2.86
CA ARG A 236 0.85 10.22 1.87
C ARG A 236 0.58 9.23 0.74
N LEU A 237 0.14 8.01 1.03
CA LEU A 237 -0.15 7.01 0.01
C LEU A 237 -1.34 7.39 -0.86
N ASN A 238 -2.44 7.90 -0.29
CA ASN A 238 -3.57 8.42 -1.06
C ASN A 238 -3.12 9.51 -2.02
N ARG A 239 -2.35 10.48 -1.51
CA ARG A 239 -1.79 11.53 -2.35
C ARG A 239 -0.96 10.96 -3.51
N ARG A 240 -0.10 9.98 -3.26
CA ARG A 240 0.71 9.36 -4.34
C ARG A 240 -0.13 8.59 -5.36
N MET A 241 -1.18 7.89 -4.92
CA MET A 241 -2.10 7.19 -5.82
C MET A 241 -2.83 8.19 -6.73
N ILE A 242 -3.37 9.26 -6.15
CA ILE A 242 -4.08 10.31 -6.88
C ILE A 242 -3.14 11.04 -7.84
N GLU A 243 -1.94 11.41 -7.39
CA GLU A 243 -0.91 12.01 -8.25
C GLU A 243 -0.56 11.08 -9.43
N GLY A 244 -0.41 9.77 -9.19
CA GLY A 244 -0.13 8.78 -10.23
C GLY A 244 -1.30 8.58 -11.21
N ALA A 245 -2.53 8.63 -10.72
CA ALA A 245 -3.72 8.57 -11.55
C ALA A 245 -3.84 9.81 -12.44
N ARG A 246 -3.75 11.01 -11.87
CA ARG A 246 -3.99 12.29 -12.57
C ARG A 246 -2.98 12.63 -13.66
N ILE A 247 -1.82 11.97 -13.69
CA ILE A 247 -0.86 12.11 -14.78
C ILE A 247 -1.15 11.18 -15.98
N ASN A 248 -2.17 10.32 -15.90
CA ASN A 248 -2.61 9.50 -17.03
C ASN A 248 -3.62 10.30 -17.89
N PRO A 249 -3.32 10.60 -19.17
CA PRO A 249 -4.22 11.36 -20.05
C PRO A 249 -5.51 10.63 -20.44
N MET A 250 -5.62 9.33 -20.16
CA MET A 250 -6.83 8.55 -20.41
C MET A 250 -7.78 8.52 -19.20
N LEU A 251 -7.36 9.07 -18.05
CA LEU A 251 -8.20 9.16 -16.86
C LEU A 251 -9.30 10.21 -17.08
N THR A 252 -10.54 9.81 -16.86
CA THR A 252 -11.72 10.69 -16.92
C THR A 252 -12.30 10.99 -15.54
N GLY A 253 -11.87 10.27 -14.50
CA GLY A 253 -12.23 10.54 -13.11
C GLY A 253 -11.74 9.45 -12.16
N TYR A 254 -11.81 9.74 -10.86
CA TYR A 254 -11.46 8.79 -9.80
C TYR A 254 -12.27 9.07 -8.54
N CYS A 255 -12.43 8.03 -7.71
CA CYS A 255 -13.06 8.11 -6.39
C CYS A 255 -12.13 7.51 -5.35
N VAL A 256 -11.90 8.26 -4.26
CA VAL A 256 -11.07 7.79 -3.15
C VAL A 256 -11.92 6.93 -2.24
N HIS A 257 -11.55 5.67 -2.10
CA HIS A 257 -12.13 4.77 -1.12
C HIS A 257 -11.43 5.00 0.23
N ALA A 258 -12.10 5.52 1.27
CA ALA A 258 -13.51 5.91 1.33
C ALA A 258 -13.67 7.27 1.99
N LEU A 259 -14.79 7.96 1.75
CA LEU A 259 -15.05 9.24 2.41
C LEU A 259 -15.11 9.06 3.94
N CYS A 260 -15.99 8.18 4.43
CA CYS A 260 -16.24 7.94 5.85
C CYS A 260 -15.89 6.49 6.23
N ALA A 261 -15.31 6.30 7.41
CA ALA A 261 -15.15 4.98 8.00
C ALA A 261 -16.50 4.36 8.40
N GLY A 262 -16.62 3.04 8.28
CA GLY A 262 -17.80 2.27 8.68
C GLY A 262 -17.44 0.82 9.01
N ASP A 263 -18.43 0.01 9.41
CA ASP A 263 -18.31 -1.37 9.91
C ASP A 263 -17.03 -2.13 9.51
N TRP A 264 -17.02 -2.82 8.37
CA TRP A 264 -15.89 -3.63 7.90
C TRP A 264 -14.88 -2.83 7.03
N ILE A 265 -15.18 -1.55 6.78
CA ILE A 265 -14.36 -0.56 6.05
C ILE A 265 -13.84 0.49 7.03
N LEU A 266 -13.43 0.05 8.23
CA LEU A 266 -12.97 0.92 9.30
C LEU A 266 -11.73 1.75 8.88
N GLY A 267 -10.86 1.15 8.06
CA GLY A 267 -9.54 1.70 7.79
C GLY A 267 -9.49 2.78 6.69
N ALA A 268 -10.32 2.68 5.66
CA ALA A 268 -10.18 3.49 4.44
C ALA A 268 -10.74 4.92 4.54
N GLY A 269 -11.56 5.21 5.55
CA GLY A 269 -12.17 6.54 5.73
C GLY A 269 -11.14 7.67 5.74
N ILE A 270 -11.44 8.74 5.01
CA ILE A 270 -10.77 10.05 5.10
C ILE A 270 -11.23 10.79 6.37
N ILE A 271 -12.49 10.57 6.77
CA ILE A 271 -13.06 10.94 8.07
C ILE A 271 -13.44 9.67 8.85
N ASP A 272 -13.45 9.76 10.17
CA ASP A 272 -13.85 8.64 11.04
C ASP A 272 -15.39 8.47 11.11
N ILE A 273 -15.86 7.51 11.90
CA ILE A 273 -17.29 7.21 12.04
C ILE A 273 -18.11 8.37 12.64
N TRP A 274 -17.45 9.27 13.37
CA TRP A 274 -18.05 10.50 13.90
C TRP A 274 -17.94 11.68 12.95
N ARG A 275 -17.42 11.44 11.74
CA ARG A 275 -17.18 12.40 10.66
C ARG A 275 -16.09 13.41 10.99
N ASP A 276 -15.20 13.09 11.93
CA ASP A 276 -14.03 13.91 12.18
C ASP A 276 -12.92 13.61 11.16
N PRO A 277 -12.21 14.62 10.65
CA PRO A 277 -11.05 14.42 9.78
C PRO A 277 -9.95 13.56 10.41
N LYS A 278 -9.49 12.53 9.69
CA LYS A 278 -8.32 11.70 10.11
C LYS A 278 -7.00 12.40 9.77
N GLY A 279 -6.79 13.58 10.35
CA GLY A 279 -5.54 14.34 10.29
C GLY A 279 -4.91 14.43 8.89
N ALA A 280 -3.73 13.82 8.74
CA ALA A 280 -2.98 13.80 7.48
C ALA A 280 -3.71 13.06 6.34
N VAL A 281 -4.59 12.09 6.64
CA VAL A 281 -5.42 11.43 5.61
C VAL A 281 -6.28 12.47 4.89
N PHE A 282 -6.98 13.29 5.66
CA PHE A 282 -7.83 14.36 5.12
C PHE A 282 -7.00 15.40 4.37
N THR A 283 -5.97 15.94 5.01
CA THR A 283 -5.21 17.07 4.44
C THR A 283 -4.35 16.69 3.23
N GLU A 284 -3.71 15.53 3.21
CA GLU A 284 -2.91 15.11 2.04
C GLU A 284 -3.80 14.64 0.89
N THR A 285 -4.95 14.02 1.17
CA THR A 285 -5.93 13.69 0.12
C THR A 285 -6.49 14.98 -0.49
N ALA A 286 -6.81 16.00 0.32
CA ALA A 286 -7.25 17.31 -0.17
C ALA A 286 -6.20 17.98 -1.07
N LYS A 287 -4.92 18.00 -0.66
CA LYS A 287 -3.81 18.54 -1.48
C LYS A 287 -3.66 17.86 -2.83
N ALA A 288 -3.99 16.57 -2.93
CA ALA A 288 -3.93 15.81 -4.18
C ALA A 288 -5.11 16.12 -5.11
N ASN A 289 -6.20 16.67 -4.57
CA ASN A 289 -7.40 17.09 -5.30
C ASN A 289 -7.40 18.58 -5.67
N GLU A 290 -6.34 19.33 -5.38
CA GLU A 290 -6.23 20.73 -5.85
C GLU A 290 -6.28 20.80 -7.38
N ASP A 291 -6.87 21.87 -7.93
CA ASP A 291 -7.03 22.04 -9.38
C ASP A 291 -5.70 22.04 -10.14
N ARG A 292 -4.60 22.34 -9.44
CA ARG A 292 -3.24 22.38 -9.99
C ARG A 292 -2.30 21.60 -9.10
N ILE A 293 -1.62 20.60 -9.66
CA ILE A 293 -0.63 19.80 -8.92
C ILE A 293 0.65 19.60 -9.71
N LEU A 294 1.80 19.68 -9.03
CA LEU A 294 3.10 19.30 -9.57
C LEU A 294 3.49 17.91 -9.05
N VAL A 295 3.61 16.97 -9.98
CA VAL A 295 4.11 15.62 -9.73
C VAL A 295 5.57 15.55 -10.16
N MET A 296 6.44 15.19 -9.21
CA MET A 296 7.88 15.02 -9.43
C MET A 296 8.27 13.55 -9.22
N ARG A 297 9.04 13.00 -10.16
CA ARG A 297 9.45 11.59 -10.18
C ARG A 297 10.95 11.51 -10.31
N ALA A 298 11.63 11.08 -9.26
CA ALA A 298 13.08 10.90 -9.22
C ALA A 298 13.42 9.42 -9.32
N GLN A 299 14.25 9.02 -10.28
CA GLN A 299 14.60 7.62 -10.55
C GLN A 299 16.09 7.43 -10.89
N PRO A 300 16.83 6.56 -10.17
CA PRO A 300 16.47 5.94 -8.90
C PRO A 300 16.42 6.97 -7.76
N ARG A 301 15.69 6.69 -6.68
CA ARG A 301 15.70 7.56 -5.48
C ARG A 301 16.87 7.28 -4.55
N ASN A 302 17.33 6.04 -4.53
CA ASN A 302 18.47 5.59 -3.75
C ASN A 302 19.61 5.31 -4.72
N VAL A 303 20.70 6.07 -4.62
CA VAL A 303 21.84 5.95 -5.53
C VAL A 303 23.16 5.97 -4.79
N TYR A 304 24.20 5.44 -5.42
CA TYR A 304 25.57 5.64 -4.94
C TYR A 304 26.09 7.01 -5.37
N VAL A 305 26.99 7.59 -4.57
CA VAL A 305 27.77 8.78 -4.94
C VAL A 305 28.33 8.63 -6.36
N GLY A 306 28.17 9.68 -7.17
CA GLY A 306 28.62 9.71 -8.56
C GLY A 306 27.68 9.02 -9.56
N SER A 307 26.53 8.51 -9.11
CA SER A 307 25.44 8.08 -10.00
C SER A 307 24.60 9.29 -10.44
N GLU A 308 23.73 9.07 -11.42
CA GLU A 308 22.75 10.05 -11.88
C GLU A 308 21.34 9.71 -11.36
N ILE A 309 20.57 10.75 -11.03
CA ILE A 309 19.13 10.64 -10.78
C ILE A 309 18.40 11.35 -11.92
N ASN A 310 17.49 10.65 -12.58
CA ASN A 310 16.59 11.26 -13.56
C ASN A 310 15.37 11.82 -12.85
N LEU A 311 15.15 13.14 -12.97
CA LEU A 311 13.98 13.84 -12.47
C LEU A 311 13.05 14.18 -13.63
N GLN A 312 11.81 13.69 -13.56
CA GLN A 312 10.72 14.11 -14.43
C GLN A 312 9.72 14.97 -13.64
N SER A 313 9.32 16.10 -14.22
CA SER A 313 8.26 16.96 -13.66
C SER A 313 7.06 17.02 -14.58
N ILE A 314 5.88 16.78 -14.00
CA ILE A 314 4.59 16.81 -14.70
C ILE A 314 3.65 17.71 -13.92
N PHE A 315 3.01 18.65 -14.60
CA PHE A 315 2.04 19.55 -13.99
C PHE A 315 0.65 19.31 -14.56
N VAL A 316 -0.29 19.01 -13.68
CA VAL A 316 -1.70 18.86 -14.02
C VAL A 316 -2.37 20.19 -13.73
N ASN A 317 -3.05 20.77 -14.73
CA ASN A 317 -3.73 22.05 -14.64
C ASN A 317 -5.19 21.91 -15.10
N GLU A 318 -6.11 21.74 -14.16
CA GLU A 318 -7.56 21.66 -14.46
C GLU A 318 -8.17 23.05 -14.73
N LEU A 319 -7.38 24.12 -14.61
CA LEU A 319 -7.81 25.48 -14.84
C LEU A 319 -7.35 25.97 -16.23
N ASN A 320 -7.61 27.26 -16.47
CA ASN A 320 -7.18 27.94 -17.67
C ASN A 320 -5.65 27.97 -17.81
N TYR A 321 -5.24 28.14 -19.05
CA TYR A 321 -3.86 28.38 -19.44
C TYR A 321 -3.25 29.61 -18.72
N PHE A 322 -1.97 29.52 -18.36
CA PHE A 322 -1.17 30.66 -17.92
C PHE A 322 0.30 30.49 -18.29
N LYS A 323 1.05 31.60 -18.38
CA LYS A 323 2.53 31.51 -18.44
C LYS A 323 3.11 31.70 -17.05
N GLY A 324 4.31 31.18 -16.85
CA GLY A 324 5.00 31.34 -15.59
C GLY A 324 6.37 30.70 -15.64
N SER A 325 6.86 30.29 -14.48
CA SER A 325 8.13 29.60 -14.36
C SER A 325 8.06 28.37 -13.46
N LEU A 326 8.92 27.40 -13.74
CA LEU A 326 9.22 26.26 -12.88
C LEU A 326 10.64 26.42 -12.34
N THR A 327 10.78 26.51 -11.02
CA THR A 327 12.07 26.43 -10.35
C THR A 327 12.23 25.04 -9.75
N ILE A 328 13.31 24.35 -10.08
CA ILE A 328 13.76 23.13 -9.40
C ILE A 328 14.96 23.48 -8.52
N GLU A 329 14.96 22.98 -7.29
CA GLU A 329 16.04 23.16 -6.31
C GLU A 329 16.44 21.82 -5.72
N LEU A 330 17.73 21.66 -5.42
CA LEU A 330 18.25 20.61 -4.57
C LEU A 330 18.56 21.22 -3.19
N GLU A 331 17.90 20.71 -2.15
CA GLU A 331 18.06 21.13 -0.77
C GLU A 331 18.67 20.01 0.09
N ASP A 332 19.51 20.37 1.07
CA ASP A 332 19.90 19.46 2.15
C ASP A 332 18.78 19.30 3.21
N ILE A 333 19.03 18.49 4.24
CA ILE A 333 18.06 18.28 5.34
C ILE A 333 17.76 19.54 6.15
N LYS A 334 18.64 20.55 6.13
CA LYS A 334 18.46 21.85 6.80
C LYS A 334 17.80 22.88 5.88
N SER A 335 17.35 22.46 4.68
CA SER A 335 16.79 23.30 3.63
C SER A 335 17.78 24.33 3.07
N ASN A 336 19.09 24.07 3.16
CA ASN A 336 20.08 24.86 2.44
C ASN A 336 20.06 24.46 0.96
N LYS A 337 20.00 25.45 0.09
CA LYS A 337 19.99 25.26 -1.36
C LYS A 337 21.39 24.95 -1.87
N ILE A 338 21.56 23.78 -2.47
CA ILE A 338 22.82 23.30 -3.06
C ILE A 338 22.89 23.69 -4.53
N TRP A 339 21.76 23.56 -5.22
CA TRP A 339 21.64 23.78 -6.65
C TRP A 339 20.23 24.24 -7.01
N SER A 340 20.09 24.97 -8.11
CA SER A 340 18.80 25.41 -8.61
C SER A 340 18.84 25.70 -10.11
N GLU A 341 17.72 25.45 -10.77
CA GLU A 341 17.48 25.77 -12.17
C GLU A 341 16.06 26.31 -12.34
N ASN A 342 15.88 27.23 -13.29
CA ASN A 342 14.61 27.89 -13.55
C ASN A 342 14.27 27.79 -15.04
N PHE A 343 13.00 27.50 -15.33
CA PHE A 343 12.48 27.32 -16.68
C PHE A 343 11.26 28.22 -16.87
N ASN A 344 11.21 28.97 -17.96
CA ASN A 344 9.98 29.63 -18.38
C ASN A 344 9.08 28.60 -19.06
N VAL A 345 7.80 28.57 -18.67
CA VAL A 345 6.86 27.54 -19.10
C VAL A 345 5.51 28.15 -19.46
N ASP A 346 4.94 27.64 -20.55
CA ASP A 346 3.55 27.86 -20.97
C ASP A 346 2.68 26.71 -20.43
N PHE A 347 1.98 26.92 -19.31
CA PHE A 347 1.17 25.91 -18.65
C PHE A 347 -0.22 25.83 -19.27
N LYS A 348 -0.44 24.87 -20.16
CA LYS A 348 -1.72 24.59 -20.82
C LYS A 348 -2.72 23.99 -19.82
N SER A 349 -4.00 24.02 -20.17
CA SER A 349 -5.00 23.19 -19.48
C SER A 349 -4.72 21.71 -19.75
N GLY A 350 -4.98 20.85 -18.76
CA GLY A 350 -4.66 19.43 -18.76
C GLY A 350 -3.23 19.11 -18.28
N ILE A 351 -2.67 18.03 -18.82
CA ILE A 351 -1.39 17.46 -18.37
C ILE A 351 -0.22 18.06 -19.16
N ASN A 352 0.70 18.71 -18.46
CA ASN A 352 1.88 19.34 -19.02
C ASN A 352 3.13 18.55 -18.60
N LYS A 353 3.85 17.97 -19.57
CA LYS A 353 5.19 17.41 -19.33
C LYS A 353 6.19 18.56 -19.41
N LEU A 354 6.88 18.85 -18.31
CA LEU A 354 7.65 20.09 -18.18
C LEU A 354 9.12 19.90 -18.57
N ASN A 355 9.86 19.16 -17.75
CA ASN A 355 11.29 18.95 -17.93
C ASN A 355 11.70 17.54 -17.50
N GLU A 356 12.80 17.09 -18.10
CA GLU A 356 13.56 15.91 -17.68
C GLU A 356 14.98 16.36 -17.40
N LEU A 357 15.43 16.15 -16.16
CA LEU A 357 16.74 16.59 -15.69
C LEU A 357 17.54 15.43 -15.15
N LYS A 358 18.85 15.50 -15.36
CA LYS A 358 19.82 14.60 -14.74
C LYS A 358 20.48 15.33 -13.58
N ILE A 359 20.34 14.77 -12.39
CA ILE A 359 20.96 15.29 -11.17
C ILE A 359 22.18 14.44 -10.86
N GLU A 360 23.36 15.03 -10.96
CA GLU A 360 24.63 14.40 -10.59
C GLU A 360 24.80 14.34 -9.07
N THR A 361 25.40 13.25 -8.58
CA THR A 361 25.53 13.01 -7.13
C THR A 361 26.98 12.89 -6.64
N VAL A 362 27.96 13.39 -7.41
CA VAL A 362 29.41 13.23 -7.15
C VAL A 362 29.84 13.78 -5.78
N ASN A 363 29.22 14.87 -5.31
CA ASN A 363 29.57 15.55 -4.05
C ASN A 363 28.45 15.48 -2.99
N LEU A 364 27.54 14.51 -3.12
CA LEU A 364 26.38 14.37 -2.22
C LEU A 364 26.54 13.14 -1.34
N ASN A 365 26.14 13.22 -0.07
CA ASN A 365 26.09 12.06 0.84
C ASN A 365 24.97 12.24 1.88
N GLY A 366 24.10 11.26 1.98
CA GLY A 366 22.93 11.27 2.86
C GLY A 366 21.64 11.66 2.14
N LYS A 367 20.68 12.15 2.92
CA LYS A 367 19.33 12.51 2.47
C LYS A 367 19.31 13.94 1.93
N TYR A 368 18.69 14.12 0.77
CA TYR A 368 18.45 15.42 0.15
C TYR A 368 17.00 15.50 -0.34
N TYR A 369 16.61 16.69 -0.75
CA TYR A 369 15.28 16.94 -1.27
C TYR A 369 15.32 17.68 -2.59
N LEU A 370 14.53 17.20 -3.56
CA LEU A 370 14.23 17.93 -4.77
C LEU A 370 12.96 18.75 -4.52
N VAL A 371 13.03 20.05 -4.73
CA VAL A 371 11.94 21.00 -4.51
C VAL A 371 11.56 21.67 -5.81
N GLY A 372 10.33 21.45 -6.27
CA GLY A 372 9.75 22.13 -7.42
C GLY A 372 8.81 23.25 -6.96
N LYS A 373 8.94 24.42 -7.54
CA LYS A 373 8.08 25.59 -7.30
C LYS A 373 7.59 26.13 -8.63
N ILE A 374 6.28 26.32 -8.76
CA ILE A 374 5.68 26.95 -9.94
C ILE A 374 5.22 28.34 -9.56
N PHE A 375 5.60 29.33 -10.36
CA PHE A 375 5.17 30.72 -10.22
C PHE A 375 4.40 31.15 -11.46
N ASP A 376 3.41 32.03 -11.31
CA ASP A 376 2.77 32.70 -12.44
C ASP A 376 3.58 33.92 -12.92
N GLN A 377 3.11 34.63 -13.95
CA GLN A 377 3.77 35.83 -14.48
C GLN A 377 3.89 36.98 -13.46
N THR A 378 3.13 36.95 -12.38
CA THR A 378 3.20 37.94 -11.29
C THR A 378 4.16 37.53 -10.17
N GLU A 379 4.91 36.45 -10.39
CA GLU A 379 5.81 35.81 -9.41
C GLU A 379 5.08 35.24 -8.18
N LYS A 380 3.76 35.03 -8.28
CA LYS A 380 2.99 34.39 -7.21
C LYS A 380 3.18 32.88 -7.27
N LEU A 381 3.48 32.26 -6.13
CA LEU A 381 3.60 30.81 -6.01
C LEU A 381 2.23 30.16 -6.29
N VAL A 382 2.18 29.34 -7.33
CA VAL A 382 1.01 28.53 -7.73
C VAL A 382 1.02 27.19 -7.02
N TYR A 383 2.16 26.50 -7.00
CA TYR A 383 2.29 25.20 -6.36
C TYR A 383 3.73 24.92 -5.92
N LYS A 384 3.89 24.14 -4.84
CA LYS A 384 5.19 23.67 -4.36
C LYS A 384 5.14 22.18 -4.07
N ARG A 385 6.14 21.44 -4.57
CA ARG A 385 6.35 20.02 -4.27
C ARG A 385 7.76 19.81 -3.74
N LYS A 386 7.90 18.89 -2.77
CA LYS A 386 9.18 18.47 -2.19
C LYS A 386 9.20 16.94 -2.13
N ILE A 387 10.20 16.30 -2.71
CA ILE A 387 10.39 14.84 -2.70
C ILE A 387 11.79 14.47 -2.20
N PRO A 388 11.94 13.36 -1.46
CA PRO A 388 13.25 12.92 -0.96
C PRO A 388 14.04 12.12 -2.01
N ILE A 389 15.36 12.23 -1.93
CA ILE A 389 16.35 11.35 -2.56
C ILE A 389 17.45 10.99 -1.55
N ASN A 390 18.10 9.84 -1.73
CA ASN A 390 19.14 9.35 -0.82
C ASN A 390 20.39 8.97 -1.62
N VAL A 391 21.53 9.52 -1.21
CA VAL A 391 22.83 9.26 -1.83
C VAL A 391 23.72 8.53 -0.82
N TYR A 392 24.24 7.38 -1.20
CA TYR A 392 25.02 6.50 -0.34
C TYR A 392 26.48 6.45 -0.78
N VAL A 393 27.39 6.58 0.19
CA VAL A 393 28.78 6.19 -0.01
C VAL A 393 28.89 4.68 0.17
N LYS A 394 29.69 4.01 -0.67
CA LYS A 394 30.02 2.60 -0.46
C LYS A 394 30.67 2.42 0.91
N SER A 395 30.04 1.64 1.78
CA SER A 395 30.55 1.37 3.12
C SER A 395 31.42 0.11 3.12
N SER A 396 32.49 0.12 3.90
CA SER A 396 33.29 -1.07 4.18
C SER A 396 32.62 -1.93 5.24
N VAL A 397 32.62 -3.25 5.05
CA VAL A 397 32.23 -4.21 6.09
C VAL A 397 33.40 -4.47 7.04
N LYS A 398 33.17 -4.42 8.35
CA LYS A 398 34.17 -4.76 9.38
C LYS A 398 33.61 -5.82 10.32
N THR A 399 34.16 -7.02 10.26
CA THR A 399 33.70 -8.18 11.06
C THR A 399 34.84 -8.69 11.94
N LYS A 400 34.63 -8.79 13.24
CA LYS A 400 35.57 -9.43 14.19
C LYS A 400 35.42 -10.95 14.22
N ARG A 401 34.22 -11.45 13.91
CA ARG A 401 33.89 -12.87 13.92
C ARG A 401 34.00 -13.47 12.52
N ASN A 402 34.20 -14.78 12.48
CA ASN A 402 34.20 -15.55 11.23
C ASN A 402 32.83 -15.48 10.55
N ILE A 403 32.83 -15.24 9.23
CA ILE A 403 31.63 -15.23 8.39
C ILE A 403 31.55 -16.54 7.60
N TYR A 404 30.38 -17.16 7.63
CA TYR A 404 30.05 -18.37 6.90
C TYR A 404 28.82 -18.14 6.02
N VAL A 405 28.71 -18.88 4.92
CA VAL A 405 27.56 -18.81 4.02
C VAL A 405 27.04 -20.21 3.74
N LEU A 406 25.72 -20.39 3.83
CA LEU A 406 24.98 -21.57 3.40
C LEU A 406 23.92 -21.14 2.37
N GLU A 407 24.07 -21.56 1.13
CA GLU A 407 23.16 -21.20 0.04
C GLU A 407 23.20 -22.22 -1.10
N SER A 408 22.21 -22.15 -1.99
CA SER A 408 22.10 -23.06 -3.15
C SER A 408 22.77 -22.55 -4.43
N ASP A 409 23.02 -21.24 -4.58
CA ASP A 409 23.43 -20.64 -5.86
C ASP A 409 24.70 -19.75 -5.82
N LYS A 410 25.42 -19.74 -4.70
CA LYS A 410 26.67 -18.96 -4.47
C LYS A 410 26.54 -17.43 -4.61
N ARG A 411 25.32 -16.89 -4.77
CA ARG A 411 25.11 -15.47 -5.05
C ARG A 411 25.60 -14.59 -3.89
N LEU A 412 25.23 -14.94 -2.66
CA LEU A 412 25.59 -14.19 -1.47
C LEU A 412 27.09 -14.26 -1.21
N ARG A 413 27.71 -15.43 -1.38
CA ARG A 413 29.16 -15.61 -1.25
C ARG A 413 29.91 -14.71 -2.23
N ASN A 414 29.52 -14.71 -3.50
CA ASN A 414 30.16 -13.88 -4.52
C ASN A 414 30.03 -12.39 -4.22
N TYR A 415 28.85 -11.95 -3.75
CA TYR A 415 28.65 -10.58 -3.28
C TYR A 415 29.63 -10.24 -2.15
N LEU A 416 29.70 -11.05 -1.09
CA LEU A 416 30.55 -10.78 0.07
C LEU A 416 32.04 -10.70 -0.30
N LEU A 417 32.51 -11.62 -1.15
CA LEU A 417 33.88 -11.60 -1.67
C LEU A 417 34.17 -10.31 -2.46
N SER A 418 33.21 -9.84 -3.26
CA SER A 418 33.36 -8.57 -4.00
C SER A 418 33.42 -7.34 -3.08
N GLN A 419 32.88 -7.43 -1.87
CA GLN A 419 32.96 -6.38 -0.83
C GLN A 419 34.21 -6.54 0.07
N GLY A 420 35.12 -7.47 -0.26
CA GLY A 420 36.33 -7.73 0.53
C GLY A 420 36.10 -8.48 1.85
N VAL A 421 34.93 -9.11 2.02
CA VAL A 421 34.63 -9.91 3.22
C VAL A 421 35.24 -11.30 3.10
N VAL A 422 36.01 -11.71 4.11
CA VAL A 422 36.58 -13.06 4.18
C VAL A 422 35.49 -14.06 4.57
N VAL A 423 35.06 -14.88 3.62
CA VAL A 423 34.05 -15.93 3.83
C VAL A 423 34.73 -17.29 3.96
N LYS A 424 34.49 -17.98 5.08
CA LYS A 424 34.94 -19.36 5.31
C LYS A 424 33.90 -20.37 4.82
N ASP A 425 34.35 -21.59 4.54
CA ASP A 425 33.45 -22.66 4.14
C ASP A 425 32.62 -23.13 5.33
N TYR A 426 31.32 -23.28 5.10
CA TYR A 426 30.40 -23.77 6.11
C TYR A 426 30.57 -25.28 6.27
N THR A 427 31.04 -25.72 7.45
CA THR A 427 31.09 -27.14 7.85
C THR A 427 30.28 -27.35 9.13
N SER A 428 29.92 -28.59 9.45
CA SER A 428 29.13 -28.89 10.66
C SER A 428 29.93 -28.76 11.97
N GLN A 429 31.25 -28.54 11.92
CA GLN A 429 32.19 -28.54 13.05
C GLN A 429 32.82 -27.16 13.33
N LEU A 430 32.07 -26.07 13.15
CA LEU A 430 32.62 -24.70 13.15
C LEU A 430 32.67 -23.98 14.51
N ASP A 431 33.42 -22.87 14.51
CA ASP A 431 33.57 -21.89 15.59
C ASP A 431 32.23 -21.46 16.21
N LYS A 432 32.10 -21.69 17.51
CA LYS A 432 30.89 -21.45 18.31
C LYS A 432 30.54 -19.96 18.48
N LYS A 433 31.28 -19.02 17.91
CA LYS A 433 31.03 -17.57 18.02
C LYS A 433 30.91 -16.83 16.68
N GLY A 434 30.89 -17.53 15.55
CA GLY A 434 30.80 -16.89 14.22
C GLY A 434 29.41 -16.37 13.84
N LEU A 435 29.29 -15.81 12.62
CA LEU A 435 28.04 -15.45 11.96
C LEU A 435 27.85 -16.31 10.70
N LEU A 436 26.72 -17.01 10.61
CA LEU A 436 26.30 -17.77 9.44
C LEU A 436 25.18 -17.03 8.72
N LEU A 437 25.36 -16.78 7.43
CA LEU A 437 24.33 -16.24 6.56
C LEU A 437 23.73 -17.36 5.72
N VAL A 438 22.41 -17.51 5.80
CA VAL A 438 21.65 -18.40 4.93
C VAL A 438 21.08 -17.57 3.78
N GLY A 439 21.64 -17.79 2.59
CA GLY A 439 21.22 -17.17 1.34
C GLY A 439 20.05 -17.93 0.71
N LYS A 440 20.02 -18.02 -0.62
CA LYS A 440 18.92 -18.67 -1.35
C LYS A 440 18.75 -20.14 -0.95
N LEU A 441 17.53 -20.51 -0.58
CA LEU A 441 17.15 -21.87 -0.26
C LEU A 441 16.89 -22.69 -1.54
N GLY A 442 17.50 -23.88 -1.61
CA GLY A 442 17.32 -24.81 -2.72
C GLY A 442 15.94 -25.49 -2.74
N ASP A 443 15.88 -26.69 -3.31
CA ASP A 443 14.71 -27.57 -3.37
C ASP A 443 14.29 -28.17 -2.00
N LEU A 444 15.04 -27.87 -0.94
CA LEU A 444 14.90 -28.48 0.39
C LEU A 444 14.99 -30.01 0.37
N SER A 445 15.90 -30.57 -0.43
CA SER A 445 16.32 -31.97 -0.29
C SER A 445 16.74 -32.30 1.16
N ASP A 446 16.69 -33.58 1.53
CA ASP A 446 16.97 -34.00 2.91
C ASP A 446 18.40 -33.65 3.36
N ASP A 447 19.38 -33.69 2.45
CA ASP A 447 20.74 -33.19 2.70
C ASP A 447 20.76 -31.68 3.00
N PHE A 448 20.02 -30.88 2.23
CA PHE A 448 19.98 -29.44 2.46
C PHE A 448 19.22 -29.08 3.75
N LYS A 449 18.15 -29.80 4.08
CA LYS A 449 17.47 -29.68 5.38
C LYS A 449 18.42 -30.02 6.53
N LEU A 450 19.22 -31.09 6.40
CA LEU A 450 20.23 -31.44 7.41
C LEU A 450 21.26 -30.32 7.60
N LYS A 451 21.70 -29.66 6.53
CA LYS A 451 22.58 -28.47 6.60
C LYS A 451 21.91 -27.30 7.34
N LEU A 452 20.62 -27.06 7.09
CA LEU A 452 19.86 -26.04 7.83
C LEU A 452 19.66 -26.40 9.31
N ASP A 453 19.44 -27.67 9.64
CA ASP A 453 19.38 -28.12 11.03
C ASP A 453 20.72 -28.00 11.73
N ASN A 454 21.83 -28.23 11.02
CA ASN A 454 23.16 -27.95 11.53
C ASN A 454 23.40 -26.43 11.73
N ALA A 455 22.76 -25.56 10.95
CA ALA A 455 22.79 -24.11 11.20
C ALA A 455 22.11 -23.77 12.54
N LYS A 456 21.01 -24.43 12.90
CA LYS A 456 20.41 -24.27 14.24
C LYS A 456 21.34 -24.75 15.35
N LYS A 457 22.02 -25.88 15.16
CA LYS A 457 23.02 -26.38 16.14
C LYS A 457 24.18 -25.40 16.31
N PHE A 458 24.59 -24.72 15.23
CA PHE A 458 25.56 -23.63 15.29
C PHE A 458 25.08 -22.49 16.22
N ALA A 459 23.80 -22.10 16.12
CA ALA A 459 23.21 -21.13 17.03
C ALA A 459 23.17 -21.62 18.48
N THR A 460 22.78 -22.89 18.72
CA THR A 460 22.76 -23.48 20.07
C THR A 460 24.11 -23.34 20.78
N ASN A 461 25.20 -23.44 20.02
CA ASN A 461 26.56 -23.35 20.53
C ASN A 461 27.08 -21.93 20.79
N GLY A 462 26.37 -20.88 20.33
CA GLY A 462 26.73 -19.47 20.54
C GLY A 462 26.91 -18.65 19.25
N GLY A 463 26.78 -19.27 18.09
CA GLY A 463 26.84 -18.57 16.80
C GLY A 463 25.55 -17.82 16.49
N ASN A 464 25.62 -16.86 15.56
CA ASN A 464 24.42 -16.16 15.06
C ASN A 464 24.09 -16.67 13.66
N VAL A 465 22.81 -16.84 13.34
CA VAL A 465 22.35 -17.30 12.02
C VAL A 465 21.33 -16.32 11.45
N ILE A 466 21.65 -15.69 10.32
CA ILE A 466 20.75 -14.80 9.60
C ILE A 466 20.13 -15.55 8.43
N TYR A 467 18.80 -15.56 8.33
CA TYR A 467 18.09 -16.14 7.20
C TYR A 467 17.58 -15.04 6.27
N LEU A 468 18.25 -14.88 5.11
CA LEU A 468 17.88 -13.92 4.06
C LEU A 468 16.89 -14.49 3.03
N ASP A 469 16.56 -15.77 3.14
CA ASP A 469 15.54 -16.46 2.36
C ASP A 469 14.79 -17.46 3.26
N TYR A 470 13.55 -17.79 2.89
CA TYR A 470 12.64 -18.57 3.73
C TYR A 470 11.67 -19.42 2.89
N ARG A 471 11.13 -20.49 3.49
CA ARG A 471 10.12 -21.39 2.87
C ARG A 471 8.93 -21.58 3.81
N GLY A 472 8.18 -20.50 4.01
CA GLY A 472 7.00 -20.48 4.87
C GLY A 472 5.72 -21.02 4.19
N LYS A 473 4.71 -21.30 5.01
CA LYS A 473 3.35 -21.67 4.58
C LYS A 473 2.47 -20.42 4.61
N LEU A 474 1.99 -20.00 3.44
CA LEU A 474 1.13 -18.83 3.33
C LEU A 474 -0.22 -19.09 3.99
N ILE A 475 -0.57 -18.25 4.95
CA ILE A 475 -1.92 -18.12 5.48
C ILE A 475 -2.79 -17.56 4.35
N ASN A 476 -3.83 -18.30 3.99
CA ASN A 476 -4.70 -17.91 2.88
C ASN A 476 -5.76 -16.92 3.36
N ASP A 477 -5.58 -15.63 3.04
CA ASP A 477 -6.51 -14.55 3.40
C ASP A 477 -7.81 -14.54 2.58
N TRP A 478 -7.99 -15.46 1.63
CA TRP A 478 -9.17 -15.56 0.76
C TRP A 478 -10.11 -16.71 1.14
N LYS A 479 -9.80 -17.44 2.21
CA LYS A 479 -10.63 -18.53 2.73
C LYS A 479 -10.86 -18.33 4.23
N PRO A 480 -11.98 -18.84 4.77
CA PRO A 480 -12.17 -18.93 6.21
C PRO A 480 -10.94 -19.56 6.87
N ARG A 481 -10.40 -18.90 7.88
CA ARG A 481 -9.17 -19.31 8.54
C ARG A 481 -9.20 -19.03 10.03
N LYS A 482 -8.54 -19.89 10.79
CA LYS A 482 -8.13 -19.61 12.15
C LYS A 482 -6.69 -19.09 12.12
N LEU A 483 -6.44 -18.00 12.83
CA LEU A 483 -5.09 -17.48 13.01
C LEU A 483 -4.23 -18.51 13.78
N PRO A 484 -2.99 -18.79 13.33
CA PRO A 484 -2.10 -19.70 14.04
C PRO A 484 -1.75 -19.20 15.45
N GLU A 485 -1.28 -20.11 16.30
CA GLU A 485 -0.64 -19.71 17.55
C GLU A 485 0.76 -19.11 17.29
N LYS A 486 1.33 -18.53 18.35
CA LYS A 486 2.68 -17.97 18.34
C LYS A 486 3.69 -19.02 17.85
N GLN A 487 4.52 -18.65 16.89
CA GLN A 487 5.40 -19.57 16.17
C GLN A 487 6.77 -19.67 16.87
N ILE A 488 7.29 -20.88 17.03
CA ILE A 488 8.53 -21.16 17.76
C ILE A 488 9.75 -21.24 16.84
N ALA A 489 10.94 -20.95 17.38
CA ALA A 489 12.21 -20.87 16.65
C ALA A 489 12.56 -22.12 15.83
N SER A 490 12.18 -23.30 16.31
CA SER A 490 12.50 -24.58 15.67
C SER A 490 11.89 -24.72 14.26
N GLN A 491 10.87 -23.91 13.96
CA GLN A 491 10.19 -23.85 12.66
C GLN A 491 10.92 -22.97 11.63
N PHE A 492 12.02 -22.30 11.95
CA PHE A 492 12.80 -21.58 10.93
C PHE A 492 13.74 -22.52 10.16
N PRO A 493 14.12 -22.20 8.91
CA PRO A 493 13.53 -21.20 8.03
C PRO A 493 12.35 -21.73 7.19
N TYR A 494 11.83 -22.93 7.48
CA TYR A 494 10.81 -23.62 6.69
C TYR A 494 9.60 -24.07 7.52
N ASN A 495 8.40 -23.99 6.96
CA ASN A 495 7.10 -24.29 7.60
C ASN A 495 6.49 -23.19 8.48
N MET A 496 7.22 -22.10 8.75
CA MET A 496 6.68 -20.90 9.40
C MET A 496 5.40 -20.42 8.73
N ALA A 497 4.37 -20.11 9.52
CA ALA A 497 3.22 -19.39 8.99
C ALA A 497 3.64 -17.97 8.54
N ILE A 498 3.30 -17.62 7.30
CA ILE A 498 3.52 -16.28 6.74
C ILE A 498 2.17 -15.67 6.33
N ILE A 499 1.97 -14.39 6.58
CA ILE A 499 0.75 -13.66 6.24
C ILE A 499 1.04 -12.57 5.20
N ASN A 500 0.05 -12.21 4.38
CA ASN A 500 0.17 -11.08 3.48
C ASN A 500 0.18 -9.78 4.28
N THR A 501 1.16 -8.91 4.02
CA THR A 501 1.34 -7.63 4.71
C THR A 501 1.46 -6.48 3.71
N ASN A 502 1.00 -6.67 2.47
CA ASN A 502 0.95 -5.58 1.51
C ASN A 502 -0.04 -4.47 1.92
N GLY A 503 -1.09 -4.80 2.67
CA GLY A 503 -2.17 -3.87 3.02
C GLY A 503 -3.22 -3.72 1.91
N LEU A 504 -4.39 -3.19 2.28
CA LEU A 504 -5.54 -2.86 1.44
C LEU A 504 -6.22 -1.60 2.04
N TRP A 505 -7.54 -1.58 2.18
CA TRP A 505 -8.29 -0.64 3.04
C TRP A 505 -8.04 -0.84 4.54
N GLN A 506 -7.25 -1.85 4.93
CA GLN A 506 -6.68 -2.01 6.26
C GLN A 506 -5.18 -1.73 6.22
N SER A 507 -4.66 -1.06 7.26
CA SER A 507 -3.25 -0.74 7.32
C SER A 507 -2.40 -2.00 7.43
N SER A 508 -1.32 -2.05 6.65
CA SER A 508 -0.17 -2.91 6.91
C SER A 508 1.12 -2.08 6.89
N MET A 509 1.11 -0.96 7.61
CA MET A 509 2.30 -0.13 7.77
C MET A 509 3.38 -0.92 8.51
N HIS A 510 4.55 -1.06 7.87
CA HIS A 510 5.71 -1.76 8.42
C HIS A 510 6.48 -0.86 9.36
N LEU A 511 6.38 -1.13 10.66
CA LEU A 511 7.06 -0.42 11.75
C LEU A 511 8.52 -0.86 11.88
N LEU A 512 9.37 0.08 12.28
CA LEU A 512 10.79 -0.09 12.50
C LEU A 512 11.15 0.31 13.92
N LYS A 513 11.86 -0.56 14.64
CA LYS A 513 12.50 -0.15 15.89
C LYS A 513 13.77 0.62 15.62
N ASP A 514 14.12 1.51 16.55
CA ASP A 514 15.47 2.05 16.61
C ASP A 514 16.46 0.89 16.77
N HIS A 515 17.24 0.65 15.72
CA HIS A 515 18.11 -0.51 15.62
C HIS A 515 19.28 -0.22 14.67
N PRO A 516 20.52 -0.63 15.01
CA PRO A 516 21.70 -0.38 14.17
C PRO A 516 21.61 -0.89 12.73
N ILE A 517 20.72 -1.86 12.45
CA ILE A 517 20.53 -2.37 11.08
C ILE A 517 19.93 -1.32 10.14
N PHE A 518 19.19 -0.34 10.66
CA PHE A 518 18.57 0.74 9.89
C PHE A 518 19.43 2.03 9.86
N GLU A 519 20.58 2.04 10.54
CA GLU A 519 21.44 3.21 10.64
C GLU A 519 21.88 3.72 9.26
N GLY A 520 21.63 5.00 9.01
CA GLY A 520 21.92 5.67 7.74
C GLY A 520 21.04 5.24 6.57
N ILE A 521 19.98 4.45 6.80
CA ILE A 521 18.95 4.12 5.80
C ILE A 521 17.75 5.04 5.97
N THR A 522 17.22 5.11 7.19
CA THR A 522 16.06 5.93 7.54
C THR A 522 16.15 6.41 8.97
N GLU A 523 15.49 7.53 9.26
CA GLU A 523 15.23 8.04 10.61
C GLU A 523 13.74 7.87 11.00
N ASN A 524 12.93 7.28 10.10
CA ASN A 524 11.51 7.06 10.36
C ASN A 524 11.30 5.77 11.18
N ASP A 525 10.28 5.77 12.02
CA ASP A 525 9.81 4.58 12.76
C ASP A 525 9.02 3.59 11.88
N HIS A 526 9.04 3.76 10.56
CA HIS A 526 8.33 2.90 9.61
C HIS A 526 9.04 2.87 8.25
N MET A 527 8.78 1.81 7.46
CA MET A 527 9.26 1.72 6.10
C MET A 527 8.49 2.67 5.19
N ASP A 528 9.21 3.43 4.37
CA ASP A 528 8.66 4.29 3.34
C ASP A 528 9.34 4.05 1.98
N GLU A 529 9.37 5.08 1.14
CA GLU A 529 9.90 5.04 -0.23
C GLU A 529 11.35 4.57 -0.30
N VAL A 530 12.15 4.78 0.75
CA VAL A 530 13.55 4.31 0.78
C VAL A 530 13.62 2.79 0.70
N PHE A 531 12.58 2.08 1.14
CA PHE A 531 12.49 0.62 1.10
C PHE A 531 11.74 0.10 -0.13
N GLU A 532 11.51 0.91 -1.18
CA GLU A 532 10.70 0.52 -2.35
C GLU A 532 11.05 -0.86 -2.91
N ASN A 533 12.34 -1.16 -3.08
CA ASN A 533 12.76 -2.43 -3.65
C ASN A 533 12.80 -3.57 -2.62
N ILE A 534 13.36 -3.31 -1.43
CA ILE A 534 13.64 -4.35 -0.45
C ILE A 534 12.50 -4.63 0.53
N GLY A 535 11.54 -3.72 0.62
CA GLY A 535 10.39 -3.80 1.53
C GLY A 535 9.54 -5.06 1.28
N PRO A 536 9.09 -5.72 2.35
CA PRO A 536 8.35 -6.97 2.28
C PRO A 536 6.91 -6.75 1.84
N THR A 537 6.29 -7.82 1.36
CA THR A 537 4.83 -7.88 1.08
C THR A 537 4.19 -9.06 1.81
N LYS A 538 4.99 -9.78 2.59
CA LYS A 538 4.64 -10.93 3.42
C LYS A 538 5.55 -10.91 4.64
N SER A 539 5.02 -11.34 5.78
CA SER A 539 5.75 -11.28 7.06
C SER A 539 5.49 -12.57 7.85
N PHE A 540 6.41 -12.92 8.76
CA PHE A 540 6.24 -14.09 9.63
C PHE A 540 5.14 -13.81 10.64
N PHE A 541 4.14 -14.68 10.71
CA PHE A 541 3.01 -14.49 11.61
C PHE A 541 3.41 -14.77 13.06
N LYS A 542 3.19 -13.81 13.98
CA LYS A 542 3.46 -13.91 15.43
C LYS A 542 4.67 -14.80 15.83
N PRO A 543 5.90 -14.54 15.36
CA PRO A 543 7.05 -15.33 15.79
C PRO A 543 7.42 -15.02 17.25
N GLU A 544 8.06 -15.98 17.92
CA GLU A 544 8.75 -15.71 19.17
C GLU A 544 10.00 -14.84 19.00
N GLY A 545 10.59 -14.42 20.11
CA GLY A 545 11.74 -13.53 20.13
C GLY A 545 11.36 -12.05 20.03
N LYS A 546 12.39 -11.22 19.84
CA LYS A 546 12.27 -9.77 19.76
C LYS A 546 12.04 -9.37 18.31
N ILE A 547 10.88 -8.76 18.03
CA ILE A 547 10.57 -8.17 16.71
C ILE A 547 11.36 -6.87 16.58
N ILE A 548 12.11 -6.70 15.49
CA ILE A 548 12.87 -5.49 15.17
C ILE A 548 12.13 -4.62 14.15
N SER A 549 11.47 -5.26 13.18
CA SER A 549 10.52 -4.61 12.29
C SER A 549 9.35 -5.54 12.00
N GLY A 550 8.16 -4.98 11.81
CA GLY A 550 6.94 -5.77 11.66
C GLY A 550 5.69 -4.93 11.43
N VAL A 551 4.55 -5.60 11.41
CA VAL A 551 3.24 -4.99 11.14
C VAL A 551 2.29 -5.36 12.29
N ILE A 552 1.44 -4.40 12.67
CA ILE A 552 0.23 -4.66 13.46
C ILE A 552 -0.97 -4.31 12.57
N SER A 553 -1.90 -5.23 12.43
CA SER A 553 -3.08 -5.09 11.58
C SER A 553 -4.25 -5.89 12.15
N THR A 554 -5.35 -5.94 11.41
CA THR A 554 -6.57 -6.68 11.74
C THR A 554 -7.04 -7.48 10.54
N ASP A 555 -7.86 -8.49 10.77
CA ASP A 555 -8.63 -9.12 9.72
C ASP A 555 -9.75 -8.22 9.21
N ARG A 556 -10.07 -8.32 7.91
CA ARG A 556 -11.10 -7.48 7.26
C ARG A 556 -12.50 -7.70 7.83
N PHE A 557 -12.73 -8.92 8.29
CA PHE A 557 -13.94 -9.43 8.91
C PHE A 557 -13.56 -10.71 9.67
N PRO A 558 -14.37 -11.16 10.64
CA PRO A 558 -14.04 -12.29 11.50
C PRO A 558 -13.63 -13.55 10.73
N ASP A 559 -12.53 -14.18 11.15
CA ASP A 559 -11.94 -15.39 10.57
C ASP A 559 -11.57 -15.31 9.07
N GLN A 560 -11.57 -14.11 8.47
CA GLN A 560 -11.61 -13.93 7.01
C GLN A 560 -12.68 -14.81 6.34
N ASP A 561 -13.78 -15.08 7.05
CA ASP A 561 -14.93 -15.78 6.52
C ASP A 561 -15.90 -14.78 5.89
N LYS A 562 -16.03 -14.82 4.57
CA LYS A 562 -16.95 -13.94 3.82
C LYS A 562 -18.41 -14.09 4.29
N MET A 563 -18.74 -15.22 4.93
CA MET A 563 -20.03 -15.45 5.56
C MET A 563 -20.27 -14.61 6.81
N LYS A 564 -19.21 -14.09 7.42
CA LYS A 564 -19.20 -13.21 8.59
C LYS A 564 -18.95 -11.73 8.25
N ARG A 565 -18.79 -11.39 6.97
CA ARG A 565 -18.67 -10.01 6.48
C ARG A 565 -20.04 -9.31 6.53
N HIS A 566 -20.42 -8.87 7.72
CA HIS A 566 -21.65 -8.14 8.00
C HIS A 566 -21.45 -7.26 9.25
N PHE A 567 -22.54 -6.84 9.89
CA PHE A 567 -22.54 -5.95 11.06
C PHE A 567 -21.76 -6.45 12.29
N ILE A 568 -21.08 -7.60 12.26
CA ILE A 568 -20.18 -7.99 13.35
C ILE A 568 -18.95 -7.07 13.40
N GLY A 569 -18.54 -6.48 12.27
CA GLY A 569 -17.39 -5.59 12.21
C GLY A 569 -16.16 -6.27 11.60
N VAL A 570 -14.98 -5.83 12.02
CA VAL A 570 -13.69 -6.39 11.57
C VAL A 570 -13.32 -7.62 12.40
N GLY A 571 -12.20 -8.28 12.06
CA GLY A 571 -11.75 -9.48 12.76
C GLY A 571 -10.63 -9.21 13.77
N ASP A 572 -9.96 -10.29 14.18
CA ASP A 572 -8.92 -10.23 15.21
C ASP A 572 -7.76 -9.28 14.84
N VAL A 573 -7.25 -8.58 15.86
CA VAL A 573 -5.97 -7.87 15.76
C VAL A 573 -4.83 -8.87 15.81
N TRP A 574 -3.89 -8.75 14.88
CA TRP A 574 -2.72 -9.60 14.79
C TRP A 574 -1.46 -8.79 14.49
N TYR A 575 -0.30 -9.42 14.70
CA TYR A 575 1.00 -8.86 14.31
C TYR A 575 1.84 -9.88 13.56
N ALA A 576 2.74 -9.36 12.75
CA ALA A 576 3.70 -10.15 11.99
C ALA A 576 5.07 -9.46 11.97
N SER A 577 6.13 -10.22 11.77
CA SER A 577 7.51 -9.74 11.79
C SER A 577 8.15 -9.80 10.41
N ASP A 578 8.82 -8.73 10.04
CA ASP A 578 9.70 -8.65 8.87
C ASP A 578 11.14 -8.97 9.23
N PHE A 579 11.52 -8.77 10.49
CA PHE A 579 12.85 -9.01 11.03
C PHE A 579 12.76 -9.29 12.53
N SER A 580 13.25 -10.44 12.97
CA SER A 580 13.25 -10.83 14.39
C SER A 580 14.63 -11.25 14.89
N GLU A 581 14.89 -11.06 16.18
CA GLU A 581 15.99 -11.68 16.91
C GLU A 581 15.42 -12.76 17.83
N ILE A 582 15.74 -14.03 17.56
CA ILE A 582 15.20 -15.16 18.29
C ILE A 582 16.34 -15.88 19.01
N LYS A 583 16.29 -15.88 20.35
CA LYS A 583 17.28 -16.58 21.16
C LYS A 583 17.16 -18.09 20.97
N TYR A 584 18.26 -18.75 20.59
CA TYR A 584 18.28 -20.20 20.39
C TYR A 584 19.56 -20.79 20.96
N GLY A 585 19.43 -21.47 22.10
CA GLY A 585 20.56 -21.85 22.96
C GLY A 585 21.39 -20.63 23.38
N LYS A 586 22.68 -20.60 23.04
CA LYS A 586 23.60 -19.50 23.40
C LYS A 586 23.69 -18.40 22.34
N GLY A 587 23.09 -18.58 21.17
CA GLY A 587 23.16 -17.67 20.04
C GLY A 587 21.79 -17.15 19.59
N LEU A 588 21.73 -16.66 18.34
CA LEU A 588 20.54 -16.07 17.73
C LEU A 588 20.19 -16.72 16.39
N LEU A 589 18.88 -16.91 16.16
CA LEU A 589 18.30 -17.06 14.83
C LEU A 589 17.66 -15.73 14.44
N ILE A 590 18.00 -15.21 13.26
CA ILE A 590 17.67 -13.86 12.80
C ILE A 590 16.99 -13.96 11.44
N PRO A 591 15.69 -14.31 11.39
CA PRO A 591 14.95 -14.42 10.15
C PRO A 591 14.47 -13.06 9.65
N THR A 592 14.45 -12.88 8.32
CA THR A 592 13.84 -11.71 7.70
C THR A 592 13.04 -12.04 6.44
N THR A 593 11.97 -11.28 6.19
CA THR A 593 11.22 -11.31 4.93
C THR A 593 11.60 -10.16 3.98
N MET A 594 12.54 -9.31 4.39
CA MET A 594 13.10 -8.24 3.55
C MET A 594 13.77 -8.86 2.32
N LYS A 595 13.53 -8.28 1.14
CA LYS A 595 14.02 -8.79 -0.15
C LYS A 595 15.50 -8.44 -0.41
N ILE A 596 16.34 -8.36 0.63
CA ILE A 596 17.73 -7.92 0.59
C ILE A 596 18.52 -8.70 -0.49
N LEU A 597 18.45 -10.03 -0.44
CA LEU A 597 19.20 -10.90 -1.36
C LEU A 597 18.91 -10.59 -2.82
N ASN A 598 17.69 -10.17 -3.17
CA ASN A 598 17.27 -9.91 -4.54
C ASN A 598 17.90 -8.64 -5.13
N PHE A 599 18.29 -7.70 -4.26
CA PHE A 599 18.72 -6.36 -4.64
C PHE A 599 20.17 -6.02 -4.27
N LEU A 600 20.95 -7.00 -3.79
CA LEU A 600 22.39 -6.82 -3.62
C LEU A 600 23.07 -6.39 -4.92
N ASN A 601 23.93 -5.37 -4.86
CA ASN A 601 24.55 -4.63 -5.97
C ASN A 601 23.58 -3.93 -6.93
N LYS A 602 22.29 -3.84 -6.59
CA LYS A 602 21.25 -3.19 -7.43
C LYS A 602 20.60 -2.01 -6.73
N ASP A 603 20.47 -2.08 -5.41
CA ASP A 603 19.92 -1.02 -4.57
C ASP A 603 20.88 -0.76 -3.40
N PRO A 604 21.41 0.47 -3.24
CA PRO A 604 22.28 0.83 -2.12
C PRO A 604 21.69 0.50 -0.75
N VAL A 605 20.37 0.53 -0.60
CA VAL A 605 19.69 0.21 0.67
C VAL A 605 19.82 -1.27 1.02
N ALA A 606 19.78 -2.16 0.02
CA ALA A 606 20.00 -3.60 0.23
C ALA A 606 21.41 -3.87 0.74
N ASP A 607 22.39 -3.26 0.08
CA ASP A 607 23.82 -3.39 0.41
C ASP A 607 24.10 -2.82 1.81
N LYS A 608 23.62 -1.60 2.08
CA LYS A 608 23.77 -0.92 3.36
C LYS A 608 23.13 -1.71 4.50
N MET A 609 21.92 -2.26 4.31
CA MET A 609 21.24 -3.06 5.33
C MET A 609 22.02 -4.35 5.64
N LEU A 610 22.50 -5.07 4.63
CA LEU A 610 23.34 -6.25 4.84
C LEU A 610 24.66 -5.89 5.55
N HIS A 611 25.29 -4.77 5.19
CA HIS A 611 26.52 -4.30 5.85
C HIS A 611 26.27 -3.95 7.32
N ASN A 612 25.17 -3.27 7.63
CA ASN A 612 24.81 -2.98 9.01
C ASN A 612 24.52 -4.27 9.81
N MET A 613 23.86 -5.26 9.20
CA MET A 613 23.64 -6.58 9.82
C MET A 613 24.96 -7.31 10.10
N LEU A 614 25.91 -7.29 9.16
CA LEU A 614 27.25 -7.86 9.36
C LEU A 614 27.99 -7.13 10.50
N ASN A 615 27.98 -5.80 10.50
CA ASN A 615 28.65 -5.00 11.52
C ASN A 615 28.04 -5.18 12.91
N TYR A 616 26.73 -5.41 13.01
CA TYR A 616 26.06 -5.59 14.29
C TYR A 616 26.19 -7.03 14.82
N TYR A 617 25.91 -8.04 13.99
CA TYR A 617 25.85 -9.44 14.43
C TYR A 617 27.17 -10.20 14.36
N ALA A 618 28.18 -9.67 13.65
CA ALA A 618 29.52 -10.27 13.54
C ALA A 618 30.62 -9.54 14.34
N ASN A 619 30.24 -8.59 15.20
CA ASN A 619 31.18 -7.92 16.12
C ASN A 619 30.94 -8.31 17.59
#